data_AF-A0A1H9F909-F1
#
_entry.id   AF-A0A1H9F909-F1
#
_cell.length_a   1.000
_cell.length_b   1.000
_cell.length_c   1.000
_cell.angle_alpha   90.00
_cell.angle_beta   90.00
_cell.angle_gamma   90.00
#
_symmetry.space_group_name_H-M   'P 1'
#
loop_
_entity.id
_entity.type
_entity.pdbx_description
1 polymer ?
#
loop_
_entity_poly.entity_id
_entity_poly.type
_entity_poly.pdbx_seq_one_letter_code
_entity_poly.pdbx_strand_id
1 'polypeptide(L)'
;MKSNQISVSSRTLSIGNSEFIRAVAVPFSEEVERIGLHYPLSPQDKEAEPSAESAVFAAGVDLSGLVGVFTFVGTWAATKALDELFDIKLGPAIRTAIRNAFSKSSDKTYGITLAVHNAKKRTTILVVAIGASESGLQKSEQAVRATLAFAAQKAEQEPAEGVHMYLIEDGKSDLIPKITSDLRSALYELRHMKQTTKPVVLKRER
;
A
#
# COMPACT_ATOMS: atom_id res chain seq x y z
N MET A 1 31.37 -0.47 5.71
CA MET A 1 30.07 -0.14 6.31
C MET A 1 29.01 -0.21 5.22
N LYS A 2 28.03 -1.12 5.31
CA LYS A 2 26.93 -1.19 4.33
C LYS A 2 25.93 -0.08 4.67
N SER A 3 25.75 0.88 3.76
CA SER A 3 24.76 1.95 3.87
C SER A 3 23.37 1.37 4.09
N ASN A 4 22.57 1.96 4.99
CA ASN A 4 21.13 1.69 5.12
C ASN A 4 20.43 2.29 3.90
N GLN A 5 20.61 1.66 2.75
CA GLN A 5 20.11 2.16 1.47
C GLN A 5 18.63 1.81 1.32
N ILE A 6 17.86 2.82 0.92
CA ILE A 6 16.49 2.68 0.44
C ILE A 6 16.52 2.88 -1.07
N SER A 7 15.79 2.03 -1.77
CA SER A 7 15.49 2.21 -3.18
C SER A 7 13.98 2.11 -3.40
N VAL A 8 13.48 2.84 -4.39
CA VAL A 8 12.04 2.92 -4.69
C VAL A 8 11.82 2.40 -6.10
N SER A 9 10.89 1.46 -6.24
CA SER A 9 10.45 1.03 -7.57
C SER A 9 9.63 2.14 -8.21
N SER A 10 9.91 2.42 -9.48
CA SER A 10 9.03 3.26 -10.31
C SER A 10 7.76 2.51 -10.76
N ARG A 11 7.67 1.19 -10.54
CA ARG A 11 6.47 0.42 -10.82
C ARG A 11 5.46 0.67 -9.72
N THR A 12 4.26 1.06 -10.15
CA THR A 12 3.10 1.13 -9.27
C THR A 12 2.18 -0.04 -9.55
N LEU A 13 1.58 -0.56 -8.48
CA LEU A 13 0.47 -1.48 -8.61
C LEU A 13 -0.81 -0.66 -8.67
N SER A 14 -1.65 -0.94 -9.67
CA SER A 14 -2.95 -0.30 -9.79
C SER A 14 -4.03 -1.31 -10.14
N ILE A 15 -5.14 -1.27 -9.39
CA ILE A 15 -6.34 -2.08 -9.60
C ILE A 15 -7.52 -1.12 -9.57
N GLY A 16 -8.39 -1.12 -10.59
CA GLY A 16 -9.54 -0.21 -10.61
C GLY A 16 -10.23 -0.15 -11.95
N ASN A 17 -11.33 0.60 -11.99
CA ASN A 17 -11.98 0.96 -13.26
C ASN A 17 -11.15 2.02 -14.02
N SER A 18 -11.47 2.24 -15.30
CA SER A 18 -10.73 3.19 -16.14
C SER A 18 -10.72 4.62 -15.60
N GLU A 19 -11.77 5.04 -14.89
CA GLU A 19 -11.87 6.35 -14.27
C GLU A 19 -10.87 6.50 -13.10
N PHE A 20 -10.83 5.53 -12.19
CA PHE A 20 -9.88 5.50 -11.07
C PHE A 20 -8.44 5.44 -11.58
N ILE A 21 -8.17 4.59 -12.57
CA ILE A 21 -6.83 4.47 -13.14
C ILE A 21 -6.37 5.81 -13.71
N ARG A 22 -7.22 6.51 -14.48
CA ARG A 22 -6.85 7.82 -15.06
C ARG A 22 -6.74 8.93 -14.02
N ALA A 23 -7.62 8.94 -13.01
CA ALA A 23 -7.70 10.04 -12.05
C ALA A 23 -6.70 9.90 -10.88
N VAL A 24 -6.32 8.68 -10.52
CA VAL A 24 -5.50 8.38 -9.34
C VAL A 24 -4.22 7.66 -9.73
N ALA A 25 -4.32 6.50 -10.39
CA ALA A 25 -3.17 5.65 -10.64
C ALA A 25 -2.12 6.31 -11.55
N VAL A 26 -2.55 6.94 -12.64
CA VAL A 26 -1.63 7.61 -13.58
C VAL A 26 -0.87 8.76 -12.91
N PRO A 27 -1.53 9.78 -12.32
CA PRO A 27 -0.83 10.87 -11.63
C PRO A 27 0.07 10.37 -10.49
N PHE A 28 -0.37 9.34 -9.77
CA PHE A 28 0.43 8.74 -8.72
C PHE A 28 1.67 8.03 -9.27
N SER A 29 1.55 7.30 -10.38
CA SER A 29 2.67 6.61 -11.01
C SER A 29 3.74 7.57 -11.52
N GLU A 30 3.35 8.71 -12.06
CA GLU A 30 4.29 9.76 -12.50
C GLU A 30 5.06 10.35 -11.32
N GLU A 31 4.40 10.55 -10.18
CA GLU A 31 5.07 11.04 -8.96
C GLU A 31 6.02 9.99 -8.38
N VAL A 32 5.61 8.72 -8.37
CA VAL A 32 6.47 7.62 -7.90
C VAL A 32 7.68 7.44 -8.81
N GLU A 33 7.52 7.63 -10.13
CA GLU A 33 8.64 7.66 -11.07
C GLU A 33 9.61 8.81 -10.74
N ARG A 34 9.10 10.03 -10.50
CA ARG A 34 9.93 11.16 -10.07
C ARG A 34 10.69 10.87 -8.77
N ILE A 35 10.04 10.25 -7.79
CA ILE A 35 10.67 9.84 -6.54
C ILE A 35 11.74 8.78 -6.80
N GLY A 36 11.46 7.79 -7.64
CA GLY A 36 12.38 6.71 -8.02
C GLY A 36 13.69 7.21 -8.65
N LEU A 37 13.68 8.36 -9.33
CA LEU A 37 14.91 9.00 -9.85
C LEU A 37 15.88 9.39 -8.73
N HIS A 38 15.37 9.76 -7.56
CA HIS A 38 16.17 10.13 -6.40
C HIS A 38 16.59 8.91 -5.55
N TYR A 39 15.90 7.78 -5.70
CA TYR A 39 16.12 6.55 -4.96
C TYR A 39 16.24 5.34 -5.92
N PRO A 40 17.25 5.32 -6.81
CA PRO A 40 17.32 4.32 -7.87
C PRO A 40 17.49 2.90 -7.31
N LEU A 41 16.86 1.94 -7.97
CA LEU A 41 17.05 0.52 -7.70
C LEU A 41 18.49 0.09 -7.98
N SER A 42 19.09 -0.64 -7.04
CA SER A 42 20.33 -1.36 -7.32
C SER A 42 20.07 -2.52 -8.30
N PRO A 43 21.09 -3.05 -8.99
CA PRO A 43 20.92 -4.22 -9.85
C PRO A 43 20.26 -5.40 -9.14
N GLN A 44 20.60 -5.61 -7.85
CA GLN A 44 20.04 -6.68 -7.03
C GLN A 44 18.55 -6.45 -6.73
N ASP A 45 18.16 -5.21 -6.43
CA ASP A 45 16.76 -4.86 -6.18
C ASP A 45 15.92 -4.99 -7.45
N LYS A 46 16.48 -4.70 -8.63
CA LYS A 46 15.81 -4.91 -9.92
C LYS A 46 15.49 -6.38 -10.18
N GLU A 47 16.37 -7.29 -9.80
CA GLU A 47 16.14 -8.74 -9.92
C GLU A 47 15.10 -9.25 -8.91
N ALA A 48 15.08 -8.66 -7.71
CA ALA A 48 14.11 -8.98 -6.66
C ALA A 48 12.75 -8.27 -6.85
N GLU A 49 12.64 -7.40 -7.86
CA GLU A 49 11.44 -6.64 -8.11
C GLU A 49 10.30 -7.56 -8.54
N PRO A 50 9.18 -7.60 -7.77
CA PRO A 50 8.05 -8.42 -8.16
C PRO A 50 7.50 -7.93 -9.50
N SER A 51 7.04 -8.87 -10.32
CA SER A 51 6.26 -8.54 -11.52
C SER A 51 4.92 -7.96 -11.10
N ALA A 52 4.88 -6.66 -10.78
CA ALA A 52 3.66 -5.94 -10.50
C ALA A 52 2.97 -5.63 -11.84
N GLU A 53 2.06 -6.52 -12.26
CA GLU A 53 1.19 -6.27 -13.41
C GLU A 53 0.07 -5.32 -12.97
N SER A 54 -0.02 -4.13 -13.58
CA SER A 54 -1.19 -3.27 -13.45
C SER A 54 -2.35 -3.90 -14.22
N ALA A 55 -3.48 -4.11 -13.56
CA ALA A 55 -4.63 -4.80 -14.15
C ALA A 55 -5.88 -3.92 -14.07
N VAL A 56 -6.46 -3.60 -15.23
CA VAL A 56 -7.80 -3.02 -15.33
C VAL A 56 -8.82 -4.14 -15.13
N PHE A 57 -9.79 -3.98 -14.24
CA PHE A 57 -10.84 -4.97 -14.03
C PHE A 57 -12.24 -4.34 -14.12
N ALA A 58 -13.20 -5.10 -14.65
CA ALA A 58 -14.61 -4.76 -14.61
C ALA A 58 -15.17 -5.11 -13.22
N ALA A 59 -15.73 -4.11 -12.53
CA ALA A 59 -16.05 -4.19 -11.11
C ALA A 59 -17.22 -5.14 -10.80
N GLY A 60 -16.97 -6.04 -9.85
CA GLY A 60 -17.98 -6.79 -9.08
C GLY A 60 -17.52 -6.98 -7.62
N VAL A 61 -16.59 -6.14 -7.16
CA VAL A 61 -15.92 -6.25 -5.85
C VAL A 61 -16.15 -4.94 -5.08
N ASP A 62 -16.31 -5.03 -3.76
CA ASP A 62 -16.52 -3.88 -2.86
C ASP A 62 -15.33 -2.89 -2.87
N LEU A 63 -14.13 -3.31 -3.29
CA LEU A 63 -12.97 -2.44 -3.52
C LEU A 63 -13.01 -1.86 -4.94
N SER A 64 -13.28 -0.56 -5.04
CA SER A 64 -13.44 0.18 -6.31
C SER A 64 -12.13 0.61 -6.94
N GLY A 65 -11.06 0.74 -6.14
CA GLY A 65 -9.73 1.06 -6.63
C GLY A 65 -8.63 0.83 -5.59
N LEU A 66 -7.43 0.48 -6.04
CA LEU A 66 -6.22 0.30 -5.26
C LEU A 66 -5.05 0.90 -6.03
N VAL A 67 -4.19 1.66 -5.35
CA VAL A 67 -2.91 2.10 -5.91
C VAL A 67 -1.80 1.91 -4.88
N GLY A 68 -0.59 1.54 -5.29
CA GLY A 68 0.50 1.39 -4.32
C GLY A 68 1.90 1.37 -4.90
N VAL A 69 2.87 1.43 -3.98
CA VAL A 69 4.31 1.55 -4.27
C VAL A 69 5.07 0.41 -3.65
N PHE A 70 6.10 -0.05 -4.36
CA PHE A 70 7.04 -1.04 -3.89
C PHE A 70 8.38 -0.37 -3.54
N THR A 71 8.86 -0.60 -2.33
CA THR A 71 10.11 -0.03 -1.80
C THR A 71 11.02 -1.13 -1.31
N PHE A 72 12.33 -0.93 -1.44
CA PHE A 72 13.36 -1.88 -1.05
C PHE A 72 14.23 -1.28 0.05
N VAL A 73 14.52 -2.10 1.06
CA VAL A 73 15.38 -1.70 2.18
C VAL A 73 16.47 -2.73 2.41
N GLY A 74 17.70 -2.24 2.62
CA GLY A 74 18.82 -3.11 2.97
C GLY A 74 18.73 -3.69 4.40
N THR A 75 17.98 -3.04 5.29
CA THR A 75 17.71 -3.44 6.67
C THR A 75 16.35 -2.89 7.14
N TRP A 76 15.70 -3.53 8.11
CA TRP A 76 14.50 -2.96 8.74
C TRP A 76 14.79 -1.69 9.55
N ALA A 77 16.03 -1.45 9.97
CA ALA A 77 16.42 -0.18 10.59
C ALA A 77 16.34 1.01 9.63
N ALA A 78 16.35 0.77 8.31
CA ALA A 78 16.14 1.80 7.30
C ALA A 78 14.68 2.28 7.22
N THR A 79 13.73 1.65 7.92
CA THR A 79 12.31 2.07 7.90
C THR A 79 12.09 3.48 8.45
N LYS A 80 12.98 4.02 9.30
CA LYS A 80 12.92 5.45 9.68
C LYS A 80 13.09 6.39 8.49
N ALA A 81 13.90 6.03 7.50
CA ALA A 81 14.02 6.83 6.29
C ALA A 81 12.87 6.54 5.30
N LEU A 82 12.14 5.41 5.46
CA LEU A 82 10.84 5.23 4.81
C LEU A 82 9.75 6.08 5.44
N ASP A 83 9.77 6.31 6.76
CA ASP A 83 8.85 7.25 7.43
C ASP A 83 8.99 8.64 6.79
N GLU A 84 10.23 9.13 6.62
CA GLU A 84 10.50 10.42 5.99
C GLU A 84 10.06 10.44 4.51
N LEU A 85 10.33 9.38 3.76
CA LEU A 85 9.87 9.24 2.38
C LEU A 85 8.34 9.27 2.29
N PHE A 86 7.67 8.59 3.22
CA PHE A 86 6.22 8.53 3.26
C PHE A 86 5.61 9.89 3.62
N ASP A 87 6.08 10.53 4.69
CA ASP A 87 5.51 11.79 5.17
C ASP A 87 5.79 12.97 4.21
N ILE A 88 6.97 13.01 3.58
CA ILE A 88 7.39 14.16 2.77
C ILE A 88 7.00 14.00 1.30
N LYS A 89 6.99 12.78 0.76
CA LYS A 89 6.84 12.54 -0.68
C LYS A 89 5.57 11.76 -1.02
N LEU A 90 5.41 10.55 -0.48
CA LEU A 90 4.32 9.66 -0.89
C LEU A 90 2.96 10.10 -0.36
N GLY A 91 2.85 10.48 0.91
CA GLY A 91 1.61 10.90 1.56
C GLY A 91 0.95 12.11 0.88
N PRO A 92 1.67 13.21 0.60
CA PRO A 92 1.12 14.34 -0.15
C PRO A 92 0.61 13.97 -1.55
N ALA A 93 1.34 13.10 -2.26
CA ALA A 93 0.95 12.61 -3.58
C ALA A 93 -0.34 11.79 -3.54
N ILE A 94 -0.41 10.85 -2.59
CA ILE A 94 -1.56 10.02 -2.27
C ILE A 94 -2.80 10.89 -2.02
N ARG A 95 -2.70 11.84 -1.08
CA ARG A 95 -3.82 12.73 -0.71
C ARG A 95 -4.32 13.56 -1.89
N THR A 96 -3.40 14.07 -2.71
CA THR A 96 -3.75 14.88 -3.87
C THR A 96 -4.51 14.07 -4.91
N ALA A 97 -4.04 12.86 -5.22
CA ALA A 97 -4.70 11.96 -6.16
C ALA A 97 -6.09 11.53 -5.66
N ILE A 98 -6.21 11.23 -4.37
CA ILE A 98 -7.43 10.79 -3.69
C ILE A 98 -8.51 11.87 -3.69
N ARG A 99 -8.17 13.10 -3.28
CA ARG A 99 -9.11 14.23 -3.22
C ARG A 99 -9.79 14.48 -4.57
N ASN A 100 -9.05 14.31 -5.67
CA ASN A 100 -9.59 14.47 -7.01
C ASN A 100 -10.58 13.35 -7.39
N ALA A 101 -10.40 12.13 -6.86
CA ALA A 101 -11.23 10.97 -7.18
C ALA A 101 -12.49 10.83 -6.32
N PHE A 102 -12.45 11.21 -5.04
CA PHE A 102 -13.63 11.14 -4.16
C PHE A 102 -14.71 12.17 -4.47
N SER A 103 -14.37 13.28 -5.14
CA SER A 103 -15.32 14.31 -5.55
C SER A 103 -16.45 13.83 -6.49
N LYS A 104 -16.39 12.58 -6.99
CA LYS A 104 -17.28 12.05 -8.04
C LYS A 104 -18.14 10.84 -7.66
N SER A 105 -18.07 10.30 -6.44
CA SER A 105 -18.86 9.09 -6.09
C SER A 105 -18.92 8.79 -4.58
N SER A 106 -20.13 8.55 -4.05
CA SER A 106 -20.40 8.33 -2.60
C SER A 106 -20.26 6.89 -2.09
N ASP A 107 -20.22 5.88 -2.97
CA ASP A 107 -20.41 4.46 -2.56
C ASP A 107 -19.18 3.57 -2.82
N LYS A 108 -18.01 4.17 -3.05
CA LYS A 108 -16.81 3.45 -3.50
C LYS A 108 -15.76 3.34 -2.40
N THR A 109 -15.26 2.13 -2.18
CA THR A 109 -14.09 1.87 -1.32
C THR A 109 -12.82 2.02 -2.12
N TYR A 110 -11.87 2.78 -1.62
CA TYR A 110 -10.54 2.92 -2.22
C TYR A 110 -9.47 2.45 -1.26
N GLY A 111 -8.35 1.98 -1.82
CA GLY A 111 -7.20 1.52 -1.07
C GLY A 111 -5.89 2.12 -1.55
N ILE A 112 -4.95 2.25 -0.63
CA ILE A 112 -3.55 2.56 -0.89
C ILE A 112 -2.71 1.40 -0.35
N THR A 113 -1.65 1.00 -1.06
CA THR A 113 -0.70 0.03 -0.52
C THR A 113 0.73 0.55 -0.51
N LEU A 114 1.45 0.17 0.54
CA LEU A 114 2.90 0.31 0.65
C LEU A 114 3.50 -1.06 0.86
N ALA A 115 4.34 -1.48 -0.07
CA ALA A 115 5.11 -2.71 0.06
C ALA A 115 6.57 -2.37 0.35
N VAL A 116 7.14 -3.00 1.38
CA VAL A 116 8.54 -2.82 1.78
C VAL A 116 9.22 -4.18 1.76
N HIS A 117 10.24 -4.33 0.93
CA HIS A 117 10.96 -5.58 0.75
C HIS A 117 12.35 -5.53 1.38
N ASN A 118 12.67 -6.57 2.16
CA ASN A 118 14.01 -6.82 2.67
C ASN A 118 14.57 -8.10 2.04
N ALA A 119 15.41 -7.94 1.01
CA ALA A 119 15.98 -9.04 0.25
C ALA A 119 16.78 -10.03 1.12
N LYS A 120 17.50 -9.55 2.14
CA LYS A 120 18.28 -10.42 3.03
C LYS A 120 17.41 -11.35 3.87
N LYS A 121 16.25 -10.88 4.29
CA LYS A 121 15.30 -11.65 5.11
C LYS A 121 14.28 -12.40 4.26
N ARG A 122 14.23 -12.12 2.94
CA ARG A 122 13.23 -12.65 1.99
C ARG A 122 11.79 -12.41 2.47
N THR A 123 11.60 -11.27 3.12
CA THR A 123 10.33 -10.84 3.72
C THR A 123 9.89 -9.56 3.04
N THR A 124 8.62 -9.49 2.68
CA THR A 124 7.95 -8.28 2.21
C THR A 124 6.86 -7.92 3.21
N ILE A 125 6.84 -6.70 3.70
CA ILE A 125 5.73 -6.16 4.47
C ILE A 125 4.82 -5.43 3.49
N LEU A 126 3.55 -5.81 3.42
CA LEU A 126 2.54 -5.14 2.60
C LEU A 126 1.51 -4.51 3.52
N VAL A 127 1.51 -3.18 3.65
CA VAL A 127 0.49 -2.45 4.38
C VAL A 127 -0.57 -1.96 3.40
N VAL A 128 -1.83 -2.32 3.64
CA VAL A 128 -2.97 -1.96 2.81
C VAL A 128 -3.93 -1.10 3.62
N ALA A 129 -4.04 0.18 3.28
CA ALA A 129 -4.96 1.12 3.89
C ALA A 129 -6.20 1.26 2.99
N ILE A 130 -7.37 0.88 3.49
CA ILE A 130 -8.64 1.00 2.78
C ILE A 130 -9.61 1.92 3.53
N GLY A 131 -10.49 2.58 2.77
CA GLY A 131 -11.57 3.39 3.35
C GLY A 131 -12.76 3.53 2.41
N ALA A 132 -13.95 3.54 2.99
CA ALA A 132 -15.22 3.71 2.26
C ALA A 132 -15.54 5.20 1.98
N SER A 133 -14.76 6.12 2.53
CA SER A 133 -14.87 7.57 2.34
C SER A 133 -13.49 8.22 2.37
N GLU A 134 -13.39 9.49 1.93
CA GLU A 134 -12.14 10.26 2.05
C GLU A 134 -11.65 10.30 3.50
N SER A 135 -12.56 10.55 4.45
CA SER A 135 -12.23 10.56 5.88
C SER A 135 -11.79 9.19 6.41
N GLY A 136 -12.45 8.12 5.96
CA GLY A 136 -12.08 6.75 6.32
C GLY A 136 -10.68 6.38 5.83
N LEU A 137 -10.40 6.68 4.55
CA LEU A 137 -9.10 6.43 3.95
C LEU A 137 -8.00 7.28 4.58
N GLN A 138 -8.28 8.55 4.91
CA GLN A 138 -7.34 9.42 5.61
C GLN A 138 -6.97 8.86 7.00
N LYS A 139 -7.94 8.33 7.75
CA LYS A 139 -7.66 7.64 9.03
C LYS A 139 -6.79 6.41 8.82
N SER A 140 -7.07 5.62 7.78
CA SER A 140 -6.25 4.45 7.45
C SER A 140 -4.82 4.84 7.04
N GLU A 141 -4.65 5.90 6.24
CA GLU A 141 -3.34 6.45 5.85
C GLU A 141 -2.52 6.87 7.08
N GLN A 142 -3.15 7.56 8.04
CA GLN A 142 -2.48 7.98 9.29
C GLN A 142 -1.95 6.80 10.11
N ALA A 143 -2.58 5.62 10.02
CA ALA A 143 -2.17 4.42 10.72
C ALA A 143 -1.11 3.59 9.96
N VAL A 144 -0.81 3.90 8.69
CA VAL A 144 0.20 3.17 7.89
C VAL A 144 1.57 3.18 8.57
N ARG A 145 2.01 4.35 9.07
CA ARG A 145 3.31 4.50 9.72
C ARG A 145 3.46 3.62 10.96
N ALA A 146 2.49 3.69 11.87
CA ALA A 146 2.50 2.89 13.09
C ALA A 146 2.46 1.38 12.77
N THR A 147 1.67 0.99 11.76
CA THR A 147 1.56 -0.39 11.30
C THR A 147 2.86 -0.89 10.68
N LEU A 148 3.52 -0.08 9.87
CA LEU A 148 4.81 -0.42 9.26
C LEU A 148 5.90 -0.58 10.32
N ALA A 149 5.97 0.32 11.30
CA ALA A 149 6.93 0.24 12.40
C ALA A 149 6.73 -1.05 13.22
N PHE A 150 5.48 -1.37 13.57
CA PHE A 150 5.13 -2.62 14.24
C PHE A 150 5.52 -3.84 13.40
N ALA A 151 5.15 -3.85 12.12
CA ALA A 151 5.43 -4.96 11.21
C ALA A 151 6.92 -5.20 11.04
N ALA A 152 7.72 -4.14 10.93
CA ALA A 152 9.17 -4.21 10.82
C ALA A 152 9.82 -4.76 12.09
N GLN A 153 9.34 -4.31 13.27
CA GLN A 153 9.79 -4.85 14.55
C GLN A 153 9.46 -6.35 14.65
N LYS A 154 8.24 -6.73 14.30
CA LYS A 154 7.80 -8.13 14.34
C LYS A 154 8.61 -8.99 13.36
N ALA A 155 8.85 -8.53 12.14
CA ALA A 155 9.66 -9.24 11.15
C ALA A 155 11.13 -9.41 11.57
N GLU A 156 11.65 -8.55 12.45
CA GLU A 156 12.99 -8.72 13.02
C GLU A 156 13.00 -9.75 14.15
N GLN A 157 11.97 -9.75 15.02
CA GLN A 157 11.84 -10.66 16.16
C GLN A 157 11.44 -12.09 15.75
N GLU A 158 10.55 -12.19 14.77
CA GLU A 158 9.96 -13.42 14.25
C GLU A 158 10.14 -13.43 12.72
N PRO A 159 11.36 -13.75 12.22
CA PRO A 159 11.60 -13.76 10.79
C PRO A 159 10.81 -14.88 10.14
N ALA A 160 9.95 -14.51 9.19
CA ALA A 160 9.29 -15.45 8.30
C ALA A 160 9.43 -14.98 6.85
N GLU A 161 9.67 -15.93 5.95
CA GLU A 161 9.73 -15.64 4.52
C GLU A 161 8.32 -15.41 3.95
N GLY A 162 8.25 -14.60 2.89
CA GLY A 162 7.00 -14.31 2.17
C GLY A 162 6.49 -12.90 2.39
N VAL A 163 5.20 -12.70 2.13
CA VAL A 163 4.53 -11.39 2.22
C VAL A 163 3.65 -11.35 3.44
N HIS A 164 3.94 -10.43 4.35
CA HIS A 164 3.17 -10.16 5.55
C HIS A 164 2.22 -9.00 5.25
N MET A 165 0.97 -9.33 4.93
CA MET A 165 -0.05 -8.35 4.58
C MET A 165 -0.82 -7.87 5.82
N TYR A 166 -0.73 -6.58 6.10
CA TYR A 166 -1.46 -5.90 7.16
C TYR A 166 -2.57 -5.04 6.55
N LEU A 167 -3.81 -5.24 6.99
CA LEU A 167 -4.95 -4.44 6.58
C LEU A 167 -5.23 -3.34 7.61
N ILE A 168 -5.56 -2.16 7.10
CA ILE A 168 -6.05 -1.03 7.87
C ILE A 168 -7.36 -0.57 7.24
N GLU A 169 -8.48 -0.72 7.93
CA GLU A 169 -9.82 -0.37 7.46
C GLU A 169 -10.40 0.75 8.32
N ASP A 170 -10.71 1.88 7.70
CA ASP A 170 -11.20 3.11 8.35
C ASP A 170 -10.42 3.48 9.64
N GLY A 171 -9.09 3.35 9.61
CA GLY A 171 -8.18 3.64 10.70
C GLY A 171 -7.95 2.52 11.72
N LYS A 172 -8.56 1.34 11.53
CA LYS A 172 -8.40 0.19 12.43
C LYS A 172 -7.53 -0.88 11.78
N SER A 173 -6.54 -1.38 12.53
CA SER A 173 -5.74 -2.53 12.13
C SER A 173 -5.75 -3.57 13.24
N ASP A 174 -5.93 -4.83 12.87
CA ASP A 174 -5.89 -5.95 13.82
C ASP A 174 -4.45 -6.39 14.13
N LEU A 175 -3.44 -5.80 13.47
CA LEU A 175 -1.99 -6.08 13.63
C LEU A 175 -1.58 -7.56 13.48
N ILE A 176 -2.49 -8.39 12.98
CA ILE A 176 -2.24 -9.79 12.65
C ILE A 176 -2.06 -9.85 11.13
N PRO A 177 -0.85 -10.15 10.62
CA PRO A 177 -0.64 -10.22 9.19
C PRO A 177 -1.28 -11.48 8.61
N LYS A 178 -1.87 -11.34 7.43
CA LYS A 178 -2.09 -12.48 6.53
C LYS A 178 -0.79 -12.76 5.80
N ILE A 179 -0.25 -13.97 5.94
CA ILE A 179 1.02 -14.36 5.33
C ILE A 179 0.76 -15.12 4.04
N THR A 180 1.39 -14.70 2.94
CA THR A 180 1.34 -15.38 1.64
C THR A 180 2.76 -15.66 1.12
N SER A 181 2.90 -16.57 0.17
CA SER A 181 4.19 -16.94 -0.43
C SER A 181 4.84 -15.79 -1.20
N ASP A 182 4.03 -14.95 -1.85
CA ASP A 182 4.48 -13.93 -2.79
C ASP A 182 3.45 -12.80 -2.94
N LEU A 183 3.87 -11.72 -3.62
CA LEU A 183 3.05 -10.53 -3.80
C LEU A 183 1.83 -10.80 -4.69
N ARG A 184 1.95 -11.66 -5.71
CA ARG A 184 0.82 -12.00 -6.59
C ARG A 184 -0.29 -12.67 -5.78
N SER A 185 0.06 -13.58 -4.88
CA SER A 185 -0.86 -14.26 -3.97
C SER A 185 -1.50 -13.28 -2.98
N ALA A 186 -0.72 -12.34 -2.41
CA ALA A 186 -1.26 -11.29 -1.53
C ALA A 186 -2.28 -10.40 -2.25
N LEU A 187 -1.99 -10.02 -3.50
CA LEU A 187 -2.88 -9.18 -4.31
C LEU A 187 -4.11 -9.92 -4.80
N TYR A 188 -3.98 -11.20 -5.11
CA TYR A 188 -5.12 -12.07 -5.38
C TYR A 188 -6.06 -12.09 -4.18
N GLU A 189 -5.54 -12.29 -2.97
CA GLU A 189 -6.31 -12.27 -1.74
C GLU A 189 -7.00 -10.93 -1.50
N LEU A 190 -6.27 -9.83 -1.67
CA LEU A 190 -6.82 -8.48 -1.52
C LEU A 190 -7.96 -8.21 -2.51
N ARG A 191 -7.86 -8.71 -3.75
CA ARG A 191 -8.92 -8.60 -4.77
C ARG A 191 -10.20 -9.35 -4.38
N HIS A 192 -10.11 -10.39 -3.55
CA HIS A 192 -11.26 -11.20 -3.15
C HIS A 192 -11.69 -10.91 -1.70
N MET A 193 -11.07 -9.93 -1.05
CA MET A 193 -11.39 -9.54 0.31
C MET A 193 -12.73 -8.80 0.36
N LYS A 194 -13.65 -9.30 1.18
CA LYS A 194 -14.86 -8.56 1.56
C LYS A 194 -14.50 -7.67 2.74
N GLN A 195 -15.00 -6.43 2.76
CA GLN A 195 -14.82 -5.55 3.92
C GLN A 195 -15.27 -6.25 5.20
N THR A 196 -14.44 -6.13 6.23
CA THR A 196 -14.71 -6.73 7.54
C THR A 196 -15.75 -5.92 8.32
N THR A 197 -15.95 -4.64 7.97
CA THR A 197 -16.90 -3.75 8.62
C THR A 197 -17.92 -3.20 7.63
N LYS A 198 -19.12 -3.81 7.58
CA LYS A 198 -20.27 -3.07 7.02
C LYS A 198 -20.52 -1.85 7.92
N PRO A 199 -20.72 -0.65 7.36
CA PRO A 199 -21.16 0.48 8.17
C PRO A 199 -22.46 0.10 8.87
N VAL A 200 -22.46 0.20 10.20
CA VAL A 200 -23.69 0.08 10.99
C VAL A 200 -24.54 1.29 10.64
N VAL A 201 -25.49 1.11 9.73
CA VAL A 201 -26.56 2.08 9.52
C VAL A 201 -27.39 2.08 10.80
N LEU A 202 -27.10 3.03 11.70
CA LEU A 202 -28.00 3.34 12.80
C LEU A 202 -29.31 3.79 12.18
N LYS A 203 -30.31 2.89 12.17
CA LYS A 203 -31.69 3.26 11.89
C LYS A 203 -32.04 4.35 12.90
N ARG A 204 -32.23 5.58 12.44
CA ARG A 204 -32.95 6.59 13.21
C ARG A 204 -34.37 6.05 13.38
N GLU A 205 -34.67 5.58 14.58
CA GLU A 205 -36.06 5.38 14.99
C GLU A 205 -36.74 6.76 14.99
N ARG A 206 -37.97 6.74 14.49
CA ARG A 206 -38.77 7.91 14.09
C ARG A 206 -39.16 8.80 15.27
#